data_AF-A0A963Y4U1-F1
#
_entry.id   AF-A0A963Y4U1-F1
#
_cell.length_a   1.000
_cell.length_b   1.000
_cell.length_c   1.000
_cell.angle_alpha   90.00
_cell.angle_beta   90.00
_cell.angle_gamma   90.00
#
_symmetry.space_group_name_H-M   'P 1'
#
loop_
_entity.id
_entity.type
_entity.pdbx_description
1 polymer ?
#
loop_
_entity_poly.entity_id
_entity_poly.type
_entity_poly.pdbx_seq_one_letter_code
_entity_poly.pdbx_strand_id
1 'polypeptide(L)' 'MSSLRDAAMNSKAWPFEEARRVLKRYEKKAPEKGYVLFETGYGPSGLPHIGTFGEVQRTTMIRRAFEIISDIPTRL' A
#
# COMPACT_ATOMS: atom_id res chain seq x y z
N MET A 1 -1.97 2.03 21.77
CA MET A 1 -1.91 1.82 20.31
C MET A 1 -3.16 1.06 19.91
N SER A 2 -3.84 1.42 18.82
CA SER A 2 -5.16 0.86 18.53
C SER A 2 -5.04 -0.65 18.27
N SER A 3 -5.97 -1.43 18.82
CA SER A 3 -6.04 -2.89 18.62
C SER A 3 -5.95 -3.29 17.14
N LEU A 4 -6.42 -2.41 16.24
CA LEU A 4 -6.38 -2.60 14.80
C LEU A 4 -4.96 -2.50 14.22
N ARG A 5 -4.13 -1.54 14.68
CA ARG A 5 -2.75 -1.41 14.20
C ARG A 5 -1.92 -2.62 14.62
N ASP A 6 -2.09 -3.11 15.84
CA ASP A 6 -1.39 -4.30 16.33
C ASP A 6 -1.83 -5.56 15.58
N ALA A 7 -3.14 -5.72 15.32
CA ALA A 7 -3.65 -6.81 14.49
C ALA A 7 -3.11 -6.74 13.05
N ALA A 8 -3.06 -5.54 12.45
CA ALA A 8 -2.51 -5.31 11.12
C ALA A 8 -1.00 -5.60 11.04
N MET A 9 -0.23 -5.20 12.04
CA MET A 9 1.21 -5.46 12.12
C MET A 9 1.53 -6.95 12.19
N ASN A 10 0.67 -7.76 12.83
CA ASN A 10 0.86 -9.20 12.98
C ASN A 10 0.12 -10.05 11.91
N SER A 11 -0.72 -9.42 11.08
CA SER A 11 -1.48 -10.12 10.05
C SER A 11 -0.56 -10.72 8.97
N LYS A 12 -0.86 -11.98 8.61
CA LYS A 12 -0.24 -12.71 7.50
C LYS A 12 -0.93 -12.48 6.16
N ALA A 13 -1.95 -11.62 6.10
CA ALA A 13 -2.55 -11.28 4.81
C ALA A 13 -1.53 -10.51 3.96
N TRP A 14 -1.38 -10.92 2.70
CA TRP A 14 -0.39 -10.40 1.77
C TRP A 14 -0.28 -8.85 1.72
N PRO A 15 -1.38 -8.07 1.74
CA PRO A 15 -1.28 -6.60 1.72
C PRO A 15 -0.49 -6.04 2.91
N PHE A 16 -0.61 -6.63 4.10
CA PHE A 16 0.14 -6.19 5.28
C PHE A 16 1.61 -6.62 5.22
N GLU A 17 1.93 -7.74 4.58
CA GLU A 17 3.32 -8.13 4.31
C GLU A 17 4.02 -7.12 3.41
N GLU A 18 3.40 -6.74 2.28
CA GLU A 18 3.97 -5.72 1.39
C GLU A 18 3.99 -4.34 2.05
N ALA A 19 2.94 -3.96 2.80
CA ALA A 19 2.91 -2.70 3.52
C ALA A 19 4.05 -2.60 4.54
N ARG A 20 4.37 -3.68 5.28
CA ARG A 20 5.51 -3.71 6.21
C ARG A 20 6.85 -3.55 5.47
N ARG A 21 7.00 -4.10 4.27
CA ARG A 21 8.21 -3.89 3.45
C ARG A 21 8.34 -2.43 3.01
N VAL A 22 7.24 -1.77 2.66
CA VAL A 22 7.24 -0.33 2.34
C VAL A 22 7.55 0.49 3.59
N LEU A 23 6.94 0.18 4.75
CA LEU A 23 7.20 0.85 6.02
C LEU A 23 8.68 0.75 6.41
N LYS A 24 9.27 -0.44 6.27
CA LYS A 24 10.70 -0.68 6.50
C LYS A 24 11.60 0.24 5.68
N ARG A 25 11.22 0.57 4.44
CA ARG A 25 11.97 1.48 3.57
C ARG A 25 12.04 2.91 4.11
N TYR A 26 11.04 3.32 4.89
CA TYR A 26 10.91 4.68 5.43
C TYR A 26 11.12 4.76 6.95
N GLU A 27 11.69 3.73 7.58
CA GLU A 27 11.95 3.66 9.04
C GLU A 27 12.75 4.85 9.56
N LYS A 28 13.71 5.36 8.77
CA LYS A 28 14.62 6.42 9.21
C LYS A 28 14.05 7.83 9.02
N LYS A 29 13.25 8.03 7.97
CA LYS A 29 12.68 9.34 7.62
C LYS A 29 11.55 9.17 6.61
N ALA A 30 10.50 9.96 6.79
CA ALA A 30 9.48 10.13 5.78
C ALA A 30 10.07 10.70 4.46
N PRO A 31 9.44 10.45 3.30
CA PRO A 31 9.85 11.05 2.03
C PRO A 31 9.95 12.58 2.11
N GLU A 32 10.85 13.19 1.32
CA GLU A 32 10.99 14.66 1.25
C GLU A 32 9.68 15.36 0.87
N LYS A 33 8.88 14.71 0.01
CA LYS A 33 7.55 15.21 -0.40
C LYS A 33 6.49 15.14 0.70
N GLY A 34 6.79 14.50 1.84
CA GLY A 34 5.89 14.36 2.99
C GLY A 34 4.84 13.24 2.85
N TYR A 35 4.86 12.46 1.78
CA TYR A 35 3.94 11.35 1.56
C TYR A 35 4.59 10.23 0.74
N VAL A 36 4.08 9.00 0.90
CA VAL A 36 4.39 7.87 0.03
C VAL A 36 3.44 7.88 -1.16
N LEU A 37 3.98 8.03 -2.38
CA LEU A 37 3.22 7.93 -3.62
C LEU A 37 3.10 6.45 -4.01
N PHE A 38 1.87 5.98 -4.14
CA PHE A 38 1.55 4.71 -4.76
C PHE A 38 1.16 4.98 -6.20
N GLU A 39 1.47 4.05 -7.09
CA GLU A 39 1.13 4.18 -8.51
C GLU A 39 0.56 2.86 -9.02
N THR A 40 -0.33 2.98 -9.99
CA THR A 40 -0.86 1.85 -10.73
C THR A 40 -1.09 2.28 -12.17
N GLY A 41 -1.10 1.31 -13.07
CA GLY A 41 -1.25 1.57 -14.49
C GLY A 41 -1.57 0.29 -15.22
N TYR A 42 -2.17 0.46 -16.39
CA TYR A 42 -2.40 -0.60 -17.34
C TYR A 42 -2.11 -0.08 -18.76
N GLY A 43 -1.71 -0.97 -19.66
CA GLY A 43 -1.48 -0.60 -21.05
C GLY A 43 -2.79 -0.36 -21.80
N PRO A 44 -2.91 0.70 -22.62
CA PRO A 44 -4.13 1.01 -23.37
C PRO A 44 -4.33 0.12 -24.62
N SER A 45 -3.65 -1.04 -24.70
CA SER A 45 -3.63 -1.90 -25.88
C SER A 45 -4.89 -2.74 -26.08
N GLY A 46 -5.87 -2.65 -25.20
CA GLY A 46 -7.14 -3.38 -25.28
C GLY A 46 -8.13 -2.96 -24.20
N LEU A 47 -9.35 -3.50 -24.28
CA LEU A 47 -10.35 -3.29 -23.23
C LEU A 47 -9.87 -3.91 -21.91
N PRO A 48 -10.00 -3.20 -20.78
CA PRO A 48 -9.68 -3.77 -19.47
C PRO A 48 -10.47 -5.06 -19.23
N HIS A 49 -9.76 -6.11 -18.83
CA HIS A 49 -10.37 -7.36 -18.39
C HIS A 49 -10.20 -7.51 -16.88
N ILE A 50 -10.78 -8.55 -16.29
CA ILE A 50 -10.75 -8.78 -14.84
C ILE A 50 -9.33 -8.76 -14.24
N GLY A 51 -8.33 -9.17 -15.02
CA GLY A 51 -6.91 -9.11 -14.62
C GLY A 51 -6.41 -7.67 -14.47
N THR A 52 -6.75 -6.78 -15.40
CA THR A 52 -6.42 -5.34 -15.33
C THR A 52 -7.01 -4.70 -14.08
N PHE A 53 -8.26 -5.03 -13.73
CA PHE A 53 -8.86 -4.55 -12.48
C PHE A 53 -8.12 -5.08 -11.26
N GLY A 54 -7.70 -6.35 -11.27
CA GLY A 54 -6.88 -6.95 -10.22
C GLY A 54 -5.52 -6.25 -10.06
N GLU A 55 -4.88 -5.86 -11.15
CA GLU A 55 -3.63 -5.06 -11.13
C GLU A 55 -3.82 -3.71 -10.44
N VAL A 56 -4.87 -2.99 -10.80
CA VAL A 56 -5.23 -1.70 -10.19
C VAL A 56 -5.62 -1.85 -8.71
N GLN A 57 -6.39 -2.89 -8.39
CA GLN A 57 -6.87 -3.15 -7.04
C GLN A 57 -5.73 -3.49 -6.08
N ARG A 58 -4.71 -4.23 -6.51
CA ARG A 58 -3.56 -4.63 -5.67
C ARG A 58 -2.84 -3.43 -5.05
N THR A 59 -2.58 -2.38 -5.83
CA THR A 59 -1.98 -1.14 -5.32
C THR A 59 -2.85 -0.52 -4.23
N THR A 60 -4.17 -0.49 -4.43
CA THR A 60 -5.12 0.04 -3.43
C THR A 60 -5.11 -0.80 -2.15
N MET A 61 -5.08 -2.13 -2.25
CA MET A 61 -5.02 -3.02 -1.09
C MET A 61 -3.77 -2.74 -0.23
N ILE A 62 -2.60 -2.65 -0.86
CA ILE A 62 -1.34 -2.38 -0.16
C ILE A 62 -1.36 -0.96 0.43
N ARG A 63 -1.85 0.05 -0.30
CA ARG A 63 -1.95 1.43 0.19
C ARG A 63 -2.81 1.51 1.45
N ARG A 64 -3.98 0.86 1.47
CA ARG A 64 -4.86 0.82 2.64
C ARG A 64 -4.22 0.09 3.82
N ALA A 65 -3.55 -1.04 3.56
CA ALA A 65 -2.80 -1.74 4.60
C ALA A 65 -1.69 -0.87 5.20
N PHE A 66 -0.98 -0.11 4.35
CA PHE A 66 0.05 0.83 4.77
C PHE A 66 -0.51 1.97 5.63
N GLU A 67 -1.64 2.59 5.23
CA GLU A 67 -2.33 3.63 6.01
C GLU A 67 -2.72 3.16 7.42
N ILE A 68 -2.99 1.87 7.62
CA ILE A 68 -3.33 1.31 8.94
C ILE A 68 -2.08 1.17 9.84
N ILE A 69 -0.93 0.83 9.26
CA ILE A 69 0.30 0.52 10.02
C ILE A 69 1.29 1.69 10.10
N SER A 70 1.06 2.76 9.34
CA SER A 70 1.97 3.89 9.15
C SER A 70 1.24 5.21 9.37
N ASP A 71 1.91 6.16 10.01
CA ASP A 71 1.42 7.53 10.16
C ASP A 71 1.87 8.43 8.99
N ILE A 72 2.63 7.89 8.04
CA ILE A 72 3.08 8.63 6.85
C ILE A 72 1.90 8.77 5.87
N PRO A 73 1.55 10.00 5.45
CA PRO A 73 0.50 10.21 4.47
C PRO A 73 0.75 9.45 3.16
N THR A 74 -0.30 9.06 2.46
CA THR A 74 -0.23 8.36 1.17
C THR A 74 -0.92 9.18 0.07
N ARG A 75 -0.51 8.96 -1.17
CA ARG A 75 -1.25 9.37 -2.38
C ARG A 75 -1.29 8.21 -3.37
N LEU A 76 -2.26 8.23 -4.28
CA LEU A 76 -2.38 7.34 -5.43
C LEU A 76 -2.71 8.20 -6.64
#